data_AF-A0A921BBS4-F1
#
_entry.id   AF-A0A921BBS4-F1
#
_cell.length_a   1.000
_cell.length_b   1.000
_cell.length_c   1.000
_cell.angle_alpha   90.00
_cell.angle_beta   90.00
_cell.angle_gamma   90.00
#
_symmetry.space_group_name_H-M   'P 1'
#
loop_
_entity.id
_entity.type
_entity.pdbx_description
1 polymer ?
#
loop_
_entity_poly.entity_id
_entity_poly.type
_entity_poly.pdbx_seq_one_letter_code
_entity_poly.pdbx_strand_id
1 'polypeptide(L)'
;MNSYIKYFSGNYASCLLIVILLVNGCSSVPRKSFPELQVVPYVDIERYLGKWYEIALYPNWFEKGCFRSTAFYEKLENGQIKVTNQCHMHGRR
;
A
#
# COMPACT_ATOMS: atom_id res chain seq x y z
N MET A 1 2.33 -19.98 62.16
CA MET A 1 2.00 -18.72 61.46
C MET A 1 3.25 -18.20 60.72
N ASN A 2 3.73 -18.93 59.70
CA ASN A 2 4.96 -18.54 58.99
C ASN A 2 5.08 -19.13 57.56
N SER A 3 3.93 -19.35 56.89
CA SER A 3 3.90 -20.08 55.60
C SER A 3 3.44 -19.22 54.41
N TYR A 4 2.97 -17.99 54.65
CA TYR A 4 2.29 -17.17 53.63
C TYR A 4 3.17 -16.12 52.94
N ILE A 5 4.35 -15.80 53.48
CA ILE A 5 5.20 -14.70 52.97
C ILE A 5 6.11 -15.16 51.80
N LYS A 6 6.42 -16.46 51.68
CA LYS A 6 7.26 -16.96 50.57
C LYS A 6 6.55 -17.08 49.21
N TYR A 7 5.22 -17.19 49.19
CA TYR A 7 4.45 -17.33 47.95
C TYR A 7 4.23 -15.99 47.21
N PHE A 8 4.40 -14.85 47.88
CA PHE A 8 4.12 -13.55 47.29
C PHE A 8 5.24 -13.07 46.35
N SER A 9 6.49 -13.50 46.52
CA SER A 9 7.63 -13.04 45.70
C SER A 9 7.85 -13.84 44.40
N GLY A 10 7.43 -15.11 44.33
CA GLY A 10 7.69 -16.01 43.20
C GLY A 10 6.77 -15.81 41.98
N ASN A 11 5.56 -15.27 42.19
CA ASN A 11 4.59 -15.06 41.11
C ASN A 11 4.90 -13.81 40.26
N TYR A 12 5.38 -12.73 40.87
CA TYR A 12 5.76 -11.52 40.12
C TYR A 12 6.98 -11.75 39.23
N ALA A 13 7.96 -12.52 39.70
CA ALA A 13 9.13 -12.88 38.92
C ALA A 13 8.77 -13.71 37.67
N SER A 14 7.83 -14.65 37.81
CA SER A 14 7.33 -15.46 36.69
C SER A 14 6.52 -14.61 35.69
N CYS A 15 5.67 -13.70 36.17
CA CYS A 15 4.96 -12.74 35.31
C CYS A 15 5.91 -11.79 34.57
N LEU A 16 6.96 -11.28 35.25
CA LEU A 16 7.99 -10.44 34.65
C LEU A 16 8.77 -11.18 33.56
N LEU A 17 9.12 -12.44 33.79
CA LEU A 17 9.83 -13.26 32.80
C LEU A 17 8.98 -13.49 31.54
N ILE A 18 7.68 -13.75 31.71
CA ILE A 18 6.72 -13.92 30.61
C ILE A 18 6.57 -12.61 29.83
N VAL A 19 6.46 -11.46 30.50
CA VAL A 19 6.40 -10.15 29.84
C VAL A 19 7.68 -9.88 29.05
N ILE A 20 8.85 -10.16 29.60
CA ILE A 20 10.14 -10.00 28.90
C ILE A 20 10.20 -10.90 27.65
N LEU A 21 9.73 -12.14 27.72
CA LEU A 21 9.70 -13.06 26.58
C LEU A 21 8.73 -12.59 25.47
N LEU A 22 7.60 -11.96 25.83
CA LEU A 22 6.63 -11.44 24.86
C LEU A 22 7.09 -10.14 24.17
N VAL A 23 7.97 -9.35 24.80
CA VAL A 23 8.46 -8.07 24.25
C VAL A 23 9.60 -8.27 23.23
N ASN A 24 10.24 -9.44 23.19
CA ASN A 24 11.27 -9.77 22.19
C ASN A 24 10.71 -10.16 20.80
N GLY A 25 9.39 -10.07 20.59
CA GLY A 25 8.71 -10.45 19.35
C GLY A 25 8.83 -9.46 18.18
N CYS A 26 9.66 -8.42 18.26
CA CYS A 26 9.89 -7.51 17.13
C CYS A 26 10.91 -8.11 16.16
N SER A 27 10.53 -9.19 15.49
CA SER A 27 11.22 -9.60 14.27
C SER A 27 10.80 -8.63 13.17
N SER A 28 11.73 -7.79 12.74
CA SER A 28 11.63 -7.04 11.49
C SER A 28 11.54 -8.06 10.36
N VAL A 29 10.31 -8.42 9.98
CA VAL A 29 10.07 -9.20 8.76
C VAL A 29 10.81 -8.50 7.64
N PRO A 30 11.82 -9.12 7.00
CA PRO A 30 12.49 -8.49 5.88
C PRO A 30 11.43 -8.19 4.85
N ARG A 31 11.25 -6.89 4.57
CA ARG A 31 10.29 -6.42 3.58
C ARG A 31 10.62 -7.20 2.30
N LYS A 32 9.68 -8.00 1.82
CA LYS A 32 9.84 -8.80 0.60
C LYS A 32 10.39 -7.84 -0.47
N SER A 33 11.68 -7.95 -0.77
CA SER A 33 12.33 -7.08 -1.75
C SER A 33 11.87 -7.61 -3.09
N PHE A 34 10.77 -7.05 -3.59
CA PHE A 34 10.41 -7.25 -4.98
C PHE A 34 11.58 -6.72 -5.82
N PRO A 35 11.97 -7.42 -6.89
CA PRO A 35 12.95 -6.88 -7.82
C PRO A 35 12.46 -5.52 -8.31
N GLU A 36 13.39 -4.60 -8.52
CA GLU A 36 13.08 -3.29 -9.07
C GLU A 36 12.34 -3.44 -10.40
N LEU A 37 11.22 -2.72 -10.54
CA LEU A 37 10.46 -2.74 -11.78
C LEU A 37 11.27 -2.00 -12.84
N GLN A 38 11.56 -2.67 -13.95
CA GLN A 38 12.24 -2.04 -15.07
C GLN A 38 11.32 -1.03 -15.75
N VAL A 39 11.80 0.20 -15.89
CA VAL A 39 11.14 1.27 -16.66
C VAL A 39 11.78 1.40 -18.04
N VAL A 40 11.05 2.02 -18.97
CA VAL A 40 11.64 2.41 -20.26
C VAL A 40 12.73 3.48 -20.03
N PRO A 41 13.84 3.47 -20.79
CA PRO A 41 14.96 4.38 -20.56
C PRO A 41 14.66 5.84 -20.93
N TYR A 42 13.70 6.06 -21.82
CA TYR A 42 13.28 7.39 -22.27
C TYR A 42 11.81 7.38 -22.70
N VAL A 43 11.10 8.47 -22.40
CA VAL A 43 9.72 8.72 -22.85
C VAL A 43 9.71 10.01 -23.67
N ASP A 44 9.29 9.89 -24.94
CA ASP A 44 8.98 11.05 -25.77
C ASP A 44 7.62 11.62 -25.33
N ILE A 45 7.66 12.72 -24.57
CA ILE A 45 6.46 13.32 -23.96
C ILE A 45 5.47 13.77 -25.04
N GLU A 46 5.94 14.43 -26.09
CA GLU A 46 5.04 15.00 -27.11
C GLU A 46 4.25 13.91 -27.84
N ARG A 47 4.84 12.71 -27.99
CA ARG A 47 4.15 11.52 -28.53
C ARG A 47 3.24 10.81 -27.52
N TYR A 48 3.48 11.00 -26.23
CA TYR A 48 2.74 10.33 -25.16
C TYR A 48 1.46 11.10 -24.78
N LEU A 49 1.40 12.41 -25.05
CA LEU A 49 0.24 13.25 -24.81
C LEU A 49 -1.00 12.77 -25.57
N GLY A 50 -2.16 13.20 -25.10
CA GLY A 50 -3.45 12.87 -25.71
C GLY A 50 -4.17 11.72 -25.02
N LYS A 51 -5.05 11.05 -25.75
CA LYS A 51 -6.02 10.09 -25.21
C LYS A 51 -5.50 8.65 -25.28
N TRP A 52 -5.56 7.98 -24.14
CA TRP A 52 -5.33 6.55 -24.00
C TRP A 52 -6.61 5.84 -23.59
N TYR A 53 -6.80 4.62 -24.10
CA TYR A 53 -7.88 3.73 -23.73
C TYR A 53 -7.33 2.65 -22.81
N GLU A 54 -8.01 2.45 -21.68
CA GLU A 54 -7.66 1.35 -20.79
C GLU A 54 -8.15 0.02 -21.39
N ILE A 55 -7.22 -0.90 -21.62
CA ILE A 55 -7.51 -2.23 -22.18
C ILE A 55 -7.67 -3.28 -21.09
N ALA A 56 -6.92 -3.15 -19.99
CA ALA A 56 -6.97 -4.04 -18.84
C ALA A 56 -6.52 -3.28 -17.59
N LEU A 57 -7.03 -3.69 -16.43
CA LEU A 57 -6.67 -3.14 -15.14
C LEU A 57 -6.48 -4.24 -14.09
N TYR A 58 -5.68 -3.93 -13.07
CA TYR A 58 -5.78 -4.65 -11.81
C TYR A 58 -6.98 -4.11 -11.02
N PRO A 59 -7.84 -4.98 -10.44
CA PRO A 59 -8.99 -4.52 -9.68
C PRO A 59 -8.60 -3.54 -8.57
N ASN A 60 -9.15 -2.34 -8.62
CA ASN A 60 -8.98 -1.31 -7.60
C ASN A 60 -10.35 -0.76 -7.19
N TRP A 61 -10.40 -0.11 -6.03
CA TRP A 61 -11.67 0.31 -5.44
C TRP A 61 -12.26 1.56 -6.13
N PHE A 62 -11.43 2.40 -6.74
CA PHE A 62 -11.85 3.67 -7.34
C PHE A 62 -12.40 3.52 -8.76
N GLU A 63 -12.06 2.45 -9.47
CA GLU A 63 -12.62 2.10 -10.79
C GLU A 63 -13.71 1.03 -10.69
N LYS A 64 -14.21 0.73 -9.49
CA LYS A 64 -15.27 -0.27 -9.33
C LYS A 64 -16.55 0.16 -10.05
N GLY A 65 -16.98 -0.65 -11.03
CA GLY A 65 -18.16 -0.38 -11.84
C GLY A 65 -17.95 0.63 -12.97
N CYS A 66 -16.71 1.10 -13.15
CA CYS A 66 -16.27 1.96 -14.24
C CYS A 66 -16.05 1.10 -15.51
N PHE A 67 -16.55 1.55 -16.66
CA PHE A 67 -16.35 0.89 -17.96
C PHE A 67 -16.03 1.92 -19.04
N ARG A 68 -15.33 1.47 -20.10
CA ARG A 68 -14.80 2.33 -21.17
C ARG A 68 -13.94 3.46 -20.61
N SER A 69 -13.00 3.11 -19.72
CA SER A 69 -12.09 4.07 -19.09
C SER A 69 -11.09 4.64 -20.10
N THR A 70 -10.78 5.92 -19.94
CA THR A 70 -9.81 6.66 -20.74
C THR A 70 -8.97 7.56 -19.85
N ALA A 71 -7.73 7.78 -20.24
CA ALA A 71 -6.83 8.76 -19.62
C ALA A 71 -6.40 9.79 -20.67
N PHE A 72 -6.52 11.07 -20.34
CA PHE A 72 -6.05 12.16 -21.20
C PHE A 72 -4.87 12.88 -20.55
N TYR A 73 -3.73 12.90 -21.25
CA TYR A 73 -2.48 13.49 -20.77
C TYR A 73 -2.24 14.85 -21.43
N GLU A 74 -2.07 15.88 -20.60
CA GLU A 74 -1.87 17.27 -21.02
C GLU A 74 -0.59 17.81 -20.39
N LYS A 75 0.26 18.47 -21.18
CA LYS A 75 1.42 19.20 -20.68
C LYS A 75 1.00 20.60 -20.25
N LEU A 76 1.30 20.97 -19.01
CA LEU A 76 1.03 22.29 -18.45
C LEU A 76 2.22 23.24 -18.68
N GLU A 77 1.97 24.55 -18.63
CA GLU A 77 3.00 25.58 -18.82
C GLU A 77 4.14 25.49 -17.80
N ASN A 78 3.86 25.02 -16.59
CA ASN A 78 4.85 24.81 -15.53
C ASN A 78 5.67 23.51 -15.69
N GLY A 79 5.50 22.79 -16.81
CA GLY A 79 6.20 21.55 -17.11
C GLY A 79 5.60 20.30 -16.45
N GLN A 80 4.51 20.40 -15.69
CA GLN A 80 3.82 19.24 -15.13
C GLN A 80 2.92 18.56 -16.18
N ILE A 81 2.63 17.27 -15.96
CA ILE A 81 1.64 16.53 -16.74
C ILE A 81 0.36 16.41 -15.94
N LYS A 82 -0.73 16.94 -16.48
CA LYS A 82 -2.08 16.73 -15.97
C LYS A 82 -2.64 15.46 -16.59
N VAL A 83 -3.27 14.64 -15.76
CA VAL A 83 -3.94 13.40 -16.18
C VAL A 83 -5.42 13.52 -15.83
N THR A 84 -6.28 13.39 -16.83
CA THR A 84 -7.72 13.36 -16.65
C THR A 84 -8.25 11.96 -16.96
N ASN A 85 -8.67 11.22 -15.93
CA ASN A 85 -9.30 9.92 -16.09
C ASN A 85 -10.82 10.09 -16.22
N GLN A 86 -11.42 9.43 -17.21
CA GLN A 86 -12.86 9.47 -17.48
C GLN A 86 -13.37 8.07 -17.82
N CYS A 87 -14.54 7.73 -17.29
CA CYS A 87 -15.24 6.51 -17.64
C CYS A 87 -16.75 6.63 -17.47
N HIS A 88 -17.45 5.59 -17.89
CA HIS A 88 -18.88 5.43 -17.65
C HIS A 88 -19.10 4.55 -16.43
N MET A 89 -19.99 4.96 -15.51
CA MET A 89 -20.36 4.15 -14.36
C MET A 89 -21.53 3.24 -14.72
N HIS A 90 -21.40 1.96 -14.40
CA HIS A 90 -22.51 1.03 -14.50
C HIS A 90 -23.59 1.42 -13.49
N GLY A 91 -24.81 1.75 -13.95
CA GLY A 91 -25.97 2.01 -13.09
C GLY A 91 -26.26 3.46 -12.72
N ARG A 92 -25.57 4.46 -13.30
CA ARG A 92 -26.04 5.85 -13.29
C ARG A 92 -26.34 6.28 -14.72
N ARG A 93 -27.63 6.52 -15.02
CA ARG A 93 -28.07 7.23 -16.24
C ARG A 93 -27.82 8.71 -16.04
#